data_AF-A0A448ZYV6-F1
#
_entry.id   AF-A0A448ZYV6-F1
#
_cell.length_a   1.000
_cell.length_b   1.000
_cell.length_c   1.000
_cell.angle_alpha   90.00
_cell.angle_beta   90.00
_cell.angle_gamma   90.00
#
_symmetry.space_group_name_H-M   'P 1'
#
loop_
_entity.id
_entity.type
_entity.pdbx_description
1 polymer ?
#
loop_
_entity_poly.entity_id
_entity_poly.type
_entity_poly.pdbx_seq_one_letter_code
_entity_poly.pdbx_strand_id
1 'polypeptide(L)'
;MKIMKNRKTLIISGLSIITPLAFASLAISCGCNGEKANAYGVNLLSKHFKYDKVTKTSTLDLSNTNITHIKSGAFNGNFLARVAQQKDFPIKDLVPSENNPGKLPKIDKLILPKSLEYIGKDAFSNLQIKEIDFNGNTSLRMIDRNAFLGNNLVSLTLPNANLEIKENAFAENALTNINLGKITKVSDGAFSRNKIAELTLPETLTETSLNAFTPQDENITKTKLIVKNASLYQKLVEELNVSPYKNKLEIANT
;
A
#
# COMPACT_ATOMS: atom_id res chain seq x y z
N MET A 1 22.11 -9.06 75.07
CA MET A 1 21.16 -8.13 74.42
C MET A 1 21.90 -7.26 73.40
N LYS A 2 21.90 -7.64 72.11
CA LYS A 2 22.19 -6.74 70.99
C LYS A 2 21.77 -7.37 69.64
N ILE A 3 20.50 -7.14 69.31
CA ILE A 3 19.89 -6.82 68.02
C ILE A 3 20.55 -7.46 66.76
N MET A 4 19.88 -8.49 66.24
CA MET A 4 20.00 -8.98 64.86
C MET A 4 19.54 -7.90 63.86
N LYS A 5 20.38 -7.56 62.89
CA LYS A 5 20.04 -6.63 61.80
C LYS A 5 19.67 -7.43 60.55
N ASN A 6 18.37 -7.51 60.26
CA ASN A 6 17.80 -8.08 59.04
C ASN A 6 18.41 -7.41 57.80
N ARG A 7 19.19 -8.15 57.00
CA ARG A 7 19.51 -7.77 55.62
C ARG A 7 18.46 -8.39 54.71
N LYS A 8 17.54 -7.57 54.21
CA LYS A 8 16.67 -7.95 53.10
C LYS A 8 17.55 -8.08 51.86
N THR A 9 17.75 -9.30 51.39
CA THR A 9 18.36 -9.57 50.08
C THR A 9 17.40 -9.08 49.01
N LEU A 10 17.72 -7.95 48.39
CA LEU A 10 17.00 -7.40 47.26
C LEU A 10 17.27 -8.31 46.05
N ILE A 11 16.31 -9.16 45.69
CA ILE A 11 16.33 -9.88 44.42
C ILE A 11 16.08 -8.84 43.34
N ILE A 12 17.15 -8.32 42.74
CA ILE A 12 17.06 -7.55 41.50
C ILE A 12 16.75 -8.59 40.42
N SER A 13 15.47 -8.84 40.17
CA SER A 13 15.04 -9.44 38.91
C SER A 13 15.50 -8.47 37.83
N GLY A 14 16.62 -8.78 37.17
CA GLY A 14 17.06 -8.05 36.00
C GLY A 14 15.98 -8.16 34.95
N LEU A 15 15.08 -7.17 34.89
CA LEU A 15 14.48 -6.82 33.62
C LEU A 15 15.67 -6.43 32.74
N SER A 16 16.12 -7.37 31.92
CA SER A 16 16.78 -7.03 30.68
C SER A 16 15.78 -6.15 29.94
N ILE A 17 15.90 -4.84 30.14
CA ILE A 17 15.37 -3.86 29.20
C ILE A 17 16.14 -4.21 27.94
N ILE A 18 15.52 -5.01 27.07
CA ILE A 18 15.93 -5.12 25.69
C ILE A 18 15.73 -3.70 25.19
N THR A 19 16.80 -2.91 25.26
CA THR A 19 16.87 -1.66 24.53
C THR A 19 16.51 -2.07 23.10
N PRO A 20 15.50 -1.43 22.46
CA PRO A 20 15.31 -1.65 21.05
C PRO A 20 16.66 -1.33 20.44
N LEU A 21 17.31 -2.33 19.82
CA LEU A 21 18.53 -2.09 19.06
C LEU A 21 18.22 -0.88 18.19
N ALA A 22 18.86 0.24 18.48
CA ALA A 22 18.71 1.42 17.67
C ALA A 22 19.26 1.01 16.30
N PHE A 23 18.37 0.82 15.32
CA PHE A 23 18.69 0.57 13.92
C PHE A 23 19.31 1.83 13.29
N ALA A 24 20.35 2.35 13.93
CA ALA A 24 20.91 3.67 13.71
C ALA A 24 21.73 3.80 12.42
N SER A 25 21.79 2.77 11.57
CA SER A 25 22.66 2.75 10.40
C SER A 25 21.95 2.51 9.06
N LEU A 26 20.62 2.48 9.01
CA LEU A 26 19.86 2.43 7.75
C LEU A 26 19.73 3.83 7.11
N ALA A 27 20.84 4.56 7.02
CA ALA A 27 20.91 5.87 6.38
C ALA A 27 21.01 5.72 4.86
N ILE A 28 19.87 5.46 4.23
CA ILE A 28 19.70 5.54 2.79
C ILE A 28 18.37 6.23 2.52
N SER A 29 18.42 7.54 2.29
CA SER A 29 17.25 8.37 2.00
C SER A 29 17.30 8.91 0.57
N CYS A 30 16.25 8.63 -0.20
CA CYS A 30 15.84 9.46 -1.32
C CYS A 30 14.72 10.40 -0.83
N GLY A 31 15.08 11.57 -0.28
CA GLY A 31 14.14 12.67 -0.02
C GLY A 31 13.62 12.84 1.42
N CYS A 32 13.11 14.05 1.71
CA CYS A 32 13.18 14.84 2.95
C CYS A 32 12.73 14.24 4.31
N ASN A 33 12.35 12.96 4.40
CA ASN A 33 12.03 12.26 5.66
C ASN A 33 12.37 10.74 5.62
N GLY A 34 13.07 10.27 4.59
CA GLY A 34 13.17 8.86 4.22
C GLY A 34 13.61 7.93 5.35
N GLU A 35 14.67 8.24 6.07
CA GLU A 35 15.25 7.33 7.08
C GLU A 35 14.29 7.01 8.23
N LYS A 36 13.53 8.01 8.71
CA LYS A 36 12.56 7.82 9.80
C LYS A 36 11.31 7.05 9.36
N ALA A 37 10.89 7.23 8.11
CA ALA A 37 9.77 6.48 7.53
C ALA A 37 10.15 5.02 7.28
N ASN A 38 11.36 4.82 6.79
CA ASN A 38 11.97 3.53 6.52
C ASN A 38 12.22 2.73 7.81
N ALA A 39 12.80 3.35 8.83
CA ALA A 39 12.96 2.73 10.15
C ALA A 39 11.61 2.35 10.77
N TYR A 40 10.58 3.19 10.57
CA TYR A 40 9.20 2.89 10.96
C TYR A 40 8.67 1.64 10.24
N GLY A 41 8.83 1.55 8.92
CA GLY A 41 8.40 0.39 8.15
C GLY A 41 9.14 -0.90 8.52
N VAL A 42 10.47 -0.85 8.67
CA VAL A 42 11.27 -2.00 9.13
C VAL A 42 10.86 -2.46 10.52
N ASN A 43 10.53 -1.53 11.43
CA ASN A 43 10.04 -1.88 12.77
C ASN A 43 8.67 -2.59 12.73
N LEU A 44 7.80 -2.21 11.80
CA LEU A 44 6.52 -2.89 11.63
C LEU A 44 6.71 -4.26 10.98
N LEU A 45 7.55 -4.36 9.95
CA LEU A 45 7.88 -5.64 9.33
C LEU A 45 8.43 -6.64 10.37
N SER A 46 9.38 -6.24 11.21
CA SER A 46 9.98 -7.15 12.19
C SER A 46 8.99 -7.71 13.21
N LYS A 47 7.85 -7.06 13.42
CA LYS A 47 6.80 -7.47 14.36
C LYS A 47 5.61 -8.15 13.71
N HIS A 48 5.28 -7.78 12.48
CA HIS A 48 4.00 -8.07 11.84
C HIS A 48 4.13 -8.83 10.51
N PHE A 49 5.35 -9.02 10.00
CA PHE A 49 5.60 -9.85 8.84
C PHE A 49 5.60 -11.33 9.20
N LYS A 50 4.96 -12.14 8.37
CA LYS A 50 4.93 -13.60 8.48
C LYS A 50 5.23 -14.20 7.12
N TYR A 51 6.05 -15.24 7.10
CA TYR A 51 6.28 -16.07 5.92
C TYR A 51 5.83 -17.51 6.20
N ASP A 52 4.90 -18.00 5.40
CA ASP A 52 4.46 -19.39 5.44
C ASP A 52 5.36 -20.21 4.50
N LYS A 53 6.12 -21.15 5.07
CA LYS A 53 7.07 -21.99 4.32
C LYS A 53 6.37 -23.08 3.49
N VAL A 54 5.15 -23.47 3.85
CA VAL A 54 4.38 -24.52 3.16
C VAL A 54 3.77 -23.94 1.89
N THR A 55 3.04 -22.84 2.01
CA THR A 55 2.41 -22.17 0.86
C THR A 55 3.36 -21.25 0.10
N LYS A 56 4.52 -20.93 0.69
CA LYS A 56 5.51 -19.97 0.17
C LYS A 56 4.94 -18.57 -0.01
N THR A 57 4.00 -18.18 0.86
CA THR A 57 3.36 -16.87 0.85
C THR A 57 3.83 -15.99 2.00
N SER A 58 3.97 -14.70 1.74
CA SER A 58 4.27 -13.69 2.75
C SER A 58 3.05 -12.82 3.07
N THR A 59 2.88 -12.46 4.35
CA THR A 59 1.81 -11.58 4.82
C THR A 59 2.37 -10.52 5.73
N LEU A 60 1.97 -9.26 5.51
CA LEU A 60 2.14 -8.17 6.45
C LEU A 60 0.79 -7.89 7.11
N ASP A 61 0.65 -8.30 8.37
CA ASP A 61 -0.61 -8.23 9.12
C ASP A 61 -0.57 -7.10 10.16
N LEU A 62 -1.07 -5.92 9.75
CA LEU A 62 -1.17 -4.74 10.59
C LEU A 62 -2.55 -4.62 11.27
N SER A 63 -3.40 -5.63 11.16
CA SER A 63 -4.80 -5.57 11.59
C SER A 63 -4.98 -5.30 13.09
N ASN A 64 -4.04 -5.77 13.92
CA ASN A 64 -4.00 -5.60 15.37
C ASN A 64 -3.27 -4.33 15.83
N THR A 65 -3.01 -3.38 14.93
CA THR A 65 -2.34 -2.12 15.27
C THR A 65 -3.35 -0.97 15.34
N ASN A 66 -3.03 0.07 16.10
CA ASN A 66 -3.81 1.33 16.15
C ASN A 66 -3.20 2.40 15.23
N ILE A 67 -2.55 1.98 14.13
CA ILE A 67 -1.91 2.91 13.21
C ILE A 67 -3.01 3.68 12.47
N THR A 68 -2.89 5.01 12.48
CA THR A 68 -3.76 5.89 11.70
C THR A 68 -3.10 6.36 10.41
N HIS A 69 -1.76 6.39 10.36
CA HIS A 69 -1.01 6.91 9.21
C HIS A 69 0.17 5.99 8.86
N ILE A 70 0.18 5.47 7.63
CA ILE A 70 1.37 4.85 7.05
C ILE A 70 2.21 5.94 6.38
N LYS A 71 3.47 6.07 6.80
CA LYS A 71 4.37 7.11 6.29
C LYS A 71 4.77 6.88 4.83
N SER A 72 5.05 7.98 4.13
CA SER A 72 5.55 7.93 2.76
C SER A 72 6.82 7.09 2.66
N GLY A 73 6.88 6.19 1.67
CA GLY A 73 7.99 5.29 1.40
C GLY A 73 8.23 4.18 2.43
N ALA A 74 7.41 4.06 3.47
CA ALA A 74 7.68 3.19 4.63
C ALA A 74 8.05 1.74 4.25
N PHE A 75 7.40 1.18 3.24
CA PHE A 75 7.64 -0.18 2.76
C PHE A 75 8.00 -0.21 1.27
N ASN A 76 8.56 0.88 0.71
CA ASN A 76 8.90 0.92 -0.70
C ASN A 76 9.83 -0.26 -1.09
N GLY A 77 9.46 -0.99 -2.14
CA GLY A 77 10.16 -2.21 -2.54
C GLY A 77 11.62 -1.99 -2.94
N ASN A 78 11.95 -0.87 -3.60
CA ASN A 78 13.32 -0.54 -3.96
C ASN A 78 14.16 -0.24 -2.71
N PHE A 79 13.59 0.47 -1.74
CA PHE A 79 14.24 0.68 -0.45
C PHE A 79 14.48 -0.66 0.26
N LEU A 80 13.45 -1.48 0.40
CA LEU A 80 13.54 -2.78 1.08
C LEU A 80 14.52 -3.73 0.38
N ALA A 81 14.60 -3.72 -0.95
CA ALA A 81 15.57 -4.50 -1.72
C ALA A 81 17.02 -4.13 -1.37
N ARG A 82 17.29 -2.84 -1.15
CA ARG A 82 18.62 -2.34 -0.79
C ARG A 82 18.96 -2.71 0.65
N VAL A 83 18.03 -2.52 1.58
CA VAL A 83 18.32 -2.75 3.00
C VAL A 83 18.35 -4.22 3.38
N ALA A 84 17.65 -5.07 2.64
CA ALA A 84 17.70 -6.52 2.84
C ALA A 84 19.07 -7.14 2.48
N GLN A 85 19.92 -6.42 1.74
CA GLN A 85 21.30 -6.84 1.47
C GLN A 85 22.26 -6.58 2.64
N GLN A 86 21.82 -5.82 3.66
CA GLN A 86 22.65 -5.56 4.81
C GLN A 86 22.75 -6.80 5.71
N LYS A 87 23.97 -7.06 6.20
CA LYS A 87 24.29 -8.24 7.04
C LYS A 87 23.34 -8.41 8.23
N ASP A 88 22.91 -7.31 8.83
CA ASP A 88 22.10 -7.28 10.05
C ASP A 88 20.61 -7.04 9.78
N PHE A 89 20.13 -7.25 8.55
CA PHE A 89 18.71 -7.09 8.23
C PHE A 89 17.85 -8.11 9.02
N PRO A 90 16.82 -7.66 9.74
CA PRO A 90 16.14 -8.51 10.73
C PRO A 90 15.10 -9.46 10.12
N ILE A 91 14.65 -9.23 8.87
CA ILE A 91 13.56 -10.01 8.25
C ILE A 91 14.08 -10.83 7.07
N LYS A 92 14.88 -11.87 7.34
CA LYS A 92 15.54 -12.67 6.29
C LYS A 92 14.56 -13.32 5.30
N ASP A 93 13.36 -13.69 5.76
CA ASP A 93 12.34 -14.33 4.92
C ASP A 93 11.64 -13.37 3.93
N LEU A 94 11.84 -12.06 4.04
CA LEU A 94 11.24 -11.05 3.14
C LEU A 94 11.84 -11.07 1.73
N VAL A 95 13.09 -11.56 1.60
CA VAL A 95 13.77 -11.72 0.31
C VAL A 95 13.99 -13.21 0.02
N PRO A 96 13.34 -13.76 -1.01
CA PRO A 96 13.58 -15.14 -1.40
C PRO A 96 14.96 -15.27 -2.09
N SER A 97 15.94 -15.77 -1.32
CA SER A 97 17.26 -16.31 -1.73
C SER A 97 18.39 -15.32 -2.05
N GLU A 98 19.57 -15.59 -1.47
CA GLU A 98 20.87 -14.92 -1.69
C GLU A 98 21.34 -14.95 -3.17
N ASN A 99 20.81 -15.87 -3.99
CA ASN A 99 21.24 -16.08 -5.37
C ASN A 99 20.54 -15.20 -6.43
N ASN A 100 19.81 -14.15 -6.04
CA ASN A 100 19.21 -13.21 -7.00
C ASN A 100 19.28 -11.75 -6.54
N PRO A 101 20.48 -11.13 -6.56
CA PRO A 101 20.67 -9.71 -6.26
C PRO A 101 19.98 -8.86 -7.33
N GLY A 102 18.72 -8.50 -7.09
CA GLY A 102 17.86 -7.78 -8.03
C GLY A 102 16.38 -8.10 -7.88
N LYS A 103 16.04 -9.21 -7.21
CA LYS A 103 14.64 -9.53 -6.91
C LYS A 103 14.08 -8.60 -5.83
N LEU A 104 12.98 -7.92 -6.16
CA LEU A 104 12.27 -7.09 -5.20
C LEU A 104 11.68 -7.93 -4.05
N PRO A 105 11.66 -7.39 -2.82
CA PRO A 105 10.91 -7.91 -1.68
C PRO A 105 9.47 -8.23 -2.06
N LYS A 106 8.95 -9.29 -1.45
CA LYS A 106 7.61 -9.79 -1.75
C LYS A 106 6.74 -9.82 -0.51
N ILE A 107 5.59 -9.17 -0.59
CA ILE A 107 4.49 -9.29 0.37
C ILE A 107 3.28 -9.75 -0.44
N ASP A 108 2.86 -11.03 -0.35
CA ASP A 108 1.69 -11.49 -1.12
C ASP A 108 0.39 -10.82 -0.64
N LYS A 109 0.20 -10.77 0.68
CA LYS A 109 -1.02 -10.24 1.32
C LYS A 109 -0.72 -9.13 2.32
N LEU A 110 -1.45 -8.04 2.22
CA LEU A 110 -1.40 -6.91 3.15
C LEU A 110 -2.73 -6.80 3.87
N ILE A 111 -2.72 -6.84 5.21
CA ILE A 111 -3.91 -6.63 6.03
C ILE A 111 -3.74 -5.33 6.80
N LEU A 112 -4.61 -4.35 6.53
CA LEU A 112 -4.53 -3.00 7.08
C LEU A 112 -5.39 -2.85 8.36
N PRO A 113 -5.05 -1.92 9.27
CA PRO A 113 -5.85 -1.70 10.47
C PRO A 113 -7.14 -0.92 10.18
N LYS A 114 -8.17 -1.18 10.99
CA LYS A 114 -9.45 -0.46 10.95
C LYS A 114 -9.33 1.03 11.28
N SER A 115 -8.31 1.41 12.05
CA SER A 115 -8.01 2.79 12.44
C SER A 115 -7.30 3.60 11.35
N LEU A 116 -6.93 2.99 10.22
CA LEU A 116 -6.12 3.67 9.20
C LEU A 116 -6.91 4.81 8.54
N GLU A 117 -6.29 5.98 8.46
CA GLU A 117 -6.85 7.20 7.89
C GLU A 117 -6.09 7.64 6.63
N TYR A 118 -4.79 7.35 6.55
CA TYR A 118 -3.91 7.83 5.49
C TYR A 118 -2.83 6.81 5.11
N ILE A 119 -2.63 6.63 3.81
CA ILE A 119 -1.51 5.88 3.23
C ILE A 119 -0.62 6.83 2.43
N GLY A 120 0.63 6.97 2.88
CA GLY A 120 1.56 7.93 2.32
C GLY A 120 2.09 7.58 0.94
N LYS A 121 2.68 8.60 0.30
CA LYS A 121 3.27 8.51 -1.03
C LYS A 121 4.29 7.37 -1.11
N ASP A 122 4.23 6.57 -2.16
CA ASP A 122 5.14 5.42 -2.41
C ASP A 122 5.21 4.38 -1.26
N ALA A 123 4.26 4.39 -0.31
CA ALA A 123 4.36 3.60 0.92
C ALA A 123 4.50 2.09 0.70
N PHE A 124 3.84 1.54 -0.32
CA PHE A 124 3.82 0.11 -0.66
C PHE A 124 4.11 -0.14 -2.14
N SER A 125 4.83 0.76 -2.82
CA SER A 125 5.16 0.56 -4.24
C SER A 125 6.18 -0.56 -4.44
N ASN A 126 6.03 -1.31 -5.54
CA ASN A 126 6.97 -2.34 -5.99
C ASN A 126 7.20 -3.50 -5.00
N LEU A 127 6.15 -3.98 -4.34
CA LEU A 127 6.21 -5.06 -3.33
C LEU A 127 5.62 -6.40 -3.78
N GLN A 128 5.20 -6.48 -5.05
CA GLN A 128 4.54 -7.67 -5.62
C GLN A 128 3.26 -8.08 -4.87
N ILE A 129 2.56 -7.12 -4.25
CA ILE A 129 1.33 -7.37 -3.49
C ILE A 129 0.24 -7.89 -4.41
N LYS A 130 -0.43 -8.98 -3.99
CA LYS A 130 -1.52 -9.62 -4.73
C LYS A 130 -2.88 -9.36 -4.10
N GLU A 131 -2.91 -9.18 -2.78
CA GLU A 131 -4.14 -8.99 -2.02
C GLU A 131 -3.97 -7.89 -0.97
N ILE A 132 -4.94 -6.99 -0.91
CA ILE A 132 -5.08 -6.00 0.17
C ILE A 132 -6.42 -6.24 0.85
N ASP A 133 -6.37 -6.45 2.16
CA ASP A 133 -7.53 -6.48 3.03
C ASP A 133 -7.55 -5.19 3.85
N PHE A 134 -8.52 -4.32 3.59
CA PHE A 134 -8.75 -3.11 4.39
C PHE A 134 -9.44 -3.40 5.73
N ASN A 135 -9.75 -4.65 6.04
CA ASN A 135 -10.30 -5.12 7.31
C ASN A 135 -11.59 -4.38 7.72
N GLY A 136 -12.46 -4.08 6.75
CA GLY A 136 -13.69 -3.31 7.00
C GLY A 136 -13.44 -1.87 7.49
N ASN A 137 -12.30 -1.28 7.17
CA ASN A 137 -11.98 0.11 7.50
C ASN A 137 -13.05 1.07 6.96
N THR A 138 -13.43 2.07 7.77
CA THR A 138 -14.38 3.13 7.40
C THR A 138 -13.79 4.54 7.58
N SER A 139 -12.53 4.62 8.01
CA SER A 139 -11.84 5.86 8.38
C SER A 139 -10.80 6.33 7.36
N LEU A 140 -10.45 5.49 6.38
CA LEU A 140 -9.44 5.79 5.37
C LEU A 140 -9.92 6.92 4.45
N ARG A 141 -9.25 8.07 4.51
CA ARG A 141 -9.61 9.27 3.73
C ARG A 141 -8.72 9.47 2.52
N MET A 142 -7.49 8.97 2.54
CA MET A 142 -6.55 9.21 1.44
C MET A 142 -5.57 8.07 1.21
N ILE A 143 -5.43 7.71 -0.06
CA ILE A 143 -4.33 6.91 -0.58
C ILE A 143 -3.52 7.82 -1.51
N ASP A 144 -2.30 8.15 -1.07
CA ASP A 144 -1.49 9.17 -1.71
C ASP A 144 -0.73 8.63 -2.94
N ARG A 145 -0.01 9.53 -3.62
CA ARG A 145 0.66 9.32 -4.90
C ARG A 145 1.50 8.05 -4.89
N ASN A 146 1.34 7.21 -5.90
CA ASN A 146 2.07 5.96 -6.09
C ASN A 146 2.00 4.95 -4.93
N ALA A 147 1.08 5.10 -3.95
CA ALA A 147 1.09 4.29 -2.72
C ALA A 147 1.19 2.78 -2.97
N PHE A 148 0.55 2.26 -4.02
CA PHE A 148 0.56 0.86 -4.45
C PHE A 148 1.01 0.67 -5.91
N LEU A 149 1.78 1.62 -6.46
CA LEU A 149 2.34 1.54 -7.81
C LEU A 149 3.17 0.26 -8.01
N GLY A 150 3.00 -0.42 -9.15
CA GLY A 150 3.89 -1.52 -9.55
C GLY A 150 3.75 -2.79 -8.69
N ASN A 151 2.52 -3.16 -8.36
CA ASN A 151 2.22 -4.40 -7.62
C ASN A 151 1.54 -5.43 -8.53
N ASN A 152 1.08 -6.54 -7.96
CA ASN A 152 0.45 -7.65 -8.67
C ASN A 152 -1.03 -7.82 -8.30
N LEU A 153 -1.71 -6.74 -7.92
CA LEU A 153 -3.12 -6.79 -7.52
C LEU A 153 -3.98 -7.22 -8.71
N VAL A 154 -4.82 -8.23 -8.51
CA VAL A 154 -5.78 -8.72 -9.53
C VAL A 154 -7.19 -8.23 -9.26
N SER A 155 -7.53 -8.08 -7.99
CA SER A 155 -8.79 -7.52 -7.53
C SER A 155 -8.58 -6.52 -6.41
N LEU A 156 -9.48 -5.55 -6.29
CA LEU A 156 -9.42 -4.55 -5.24
C LEU A 156 -10.84 -4.26 -4.72
N THR A 157 -11.02 -4.33 -3.41
CA THR A 157 -12.22 -3.84 -2.74
C THR A 157 -11.81 -2.68 -1.83
N LEU A 158 -12.17 -1.47 -2.22
CA LEU A 158 -11.90 -0.28 -1.43
C LEU A 158 -12.90 -0.15 -0.27
N PRO A 159 -12.47 0.45 0.86
CA PRO A 159 -13.36 0.70 1.98
C PRO A 159 -14.42 1.76 1.64
N ASN A 160 -15.60 1.66 2.27
CA ASN A 160 -16.66 2.66 2.15
C ASN A 160 -16.36 3.89 3.03
N ALA A 161 -15.43 4.75 2.61
CA ALA A 161 -14.79 5.72 3.51
C ALA A 161 -14.63 7.18 2.98
N ASN A 162 -15.45 7.65 2.03
CA ASN A 162 -15.30 8.98 1.40
C ASN A 162 -13.85 9.24 0.98
N LEU A 163 -13.31 8.29 0.23
CA LEU A 163 -11.89 8.14 -0.02
C LEU A 163 -11.44 8.95 -1.25
N GLU A 164 -10.32 9.67 -1.11
CA GLU A 164 -9.56 10.25 -2.21
C GLU A 164 -8.38 9.35 -2.63
N ILE A 165 -8.21 9.16 -3.93
CA ILE A 165 -7.13 8.36 -4.51
C ILE A 165 -6.28 9.27 -5.39
N LYS A 166 -5.01 9.43 -5.03
CA LYS A 166 -4.10 10.35 -5.70
C LYS A 166 -3.40 9.71 -6.91
N GLU A 167 -2.58 10.52 -7.56
CA GLU A 167 -1.92 10.21 -8.82
C GLU A 167 -1.21 8.84 -8.78
N ASN A 168 -1.46 8.00 -9.77
CA ASN A 168 -0.84 6.68 -9.94
C ASN A 168 -0.91 5.72 -8.73
N ALA A 169 -1.81 5.97 -7.76
CA ALA A 169 -1.84 5.22 -6.50
C ALA A 169 -1.92 3.70 -6.68
N PHE A 170 -2.65 3.21 -7.69
CA PHE A 170 -2.79 1.80 -8.06
C PHE A 170 -2.36 1.52 -9.51
N ALA A 171 -1.53 2.39 -10.09
CA ALA A 171 -1.05 2.19 -11.45
C ALA A 171 -0.14 0.95 -11.54
N GLU A 172 -0.02 0.39 -12.75
CA GLU A 172 0.88 -0.73 -13.03
C GLU A 172 0.63 -1.94 -12.12
N ASN A 173 -0.63 -2.35 -12.06
CA ASN A 173 -1.07 -3.59 -11.42
C ASN A 173 -1.70 -4.51 -12.48
N ALA A 174 -2.37 -5.58 -12.06
CA ALA A 174 -3.09 -6.51 -12.92
C ALA A 174 -4.60 -6.49 -12.67
N LEU A 175 -5.15 -5.36 -12.20
CA LEU A 175 -6.53 -5.28 -11.74
C LEU A 175 -7.50 -5.55 -12.90
N THR A 176 -8.39 -6.53 -12.70
CA THR A 176 -9.51 -6.81 -13.61
C THR A 176 -10.85 -6.49 -12.97
N ASN A 177 -10.94 -6.57 -11.64
CA ASN A 177 -12.17 -6.37 -10.88
C ASN A 177 -11.92 -5.39 -9.73
N ILE A 178 -12.67 -4.28 -9.72
CA ILE A 178 -12.54 -3.25 -8.69
C ILE A 178 -13.92 -2.92 -8.14
N ASN A 179 -14.07 -3.03 -6.82
CA ASN A 179 -15.15 -2.42 -6.09
C ASN A 179 -14.65 -1.10 -5.48
N LEU A 180 -15.10 0.02 -6.03
CA LEU A 180 -14.64 1.35 -5.64
C LEU A 180 -15.24 1.83 -4.30
N GLY A 181 -16.30 1.20 -3.80
CA GLY A 181 -16.99 1.64 -2.58
C GLY A 181 -17.48 3.09 -2.68
N LYS A 182 -17.34 3.84 -1.58
CA LYS A 182 -17.61 5.29 -1.51
C LYS A 182 -16.32 6.10 -1.66
N ILE A 183 -15.98 6.44 -2.89
CA ILE A 183 -14.88 7.36 -3.25
C ILE A 183 -15.44 8.69 -3.72
N THR A 184 -14.67 9.77 -3.52
CA THR A 184 -15.07 11.14 -3.91
C THR A 184 -14.20 11.72 -5.03
N LYS A 185 -12.92 11.35 -5.07
CA LYS A 185 -11.95 11.85 -6.05
C LYS A 185 -10.94 10.79 -6.46
N VAL A 186 -10.64 10.72 -7.76
CA VAL A 186 -9.61 9.85 -8.35
C VAL A 186 -8.74 10.67 -9.28
N SER A 187 -7.47 10.88 -8.91
CA SER A 187 -6.53 11.68 -9.68
C SER A 187 -5.90 10.93 -10.86
N ASP A 188 -5.09 11.65 -11.62
CA ASP A 188 -4.46 11.21 -12.84
C ASP A 188 -3.72 9.88 -12.72
N GLY A 189 -3.97 9.00 -13.68
CA GLY A 189 -3.33 7.70 -13.78
C GLY A 189 -3.56 6.76 -12.60
N ALA A 190 -4.43 7.07 -11.64
CA ALA A 190 -4.59 6.32 -10.39
C ALA A 190 -4.77 4.80 -10.58
N PHE A 191 -5.50 4.37 -11.60
CA PHE A 191 -5.69 2.96 -11.99
C PHE A 191 -5.14 2.67 -13.39
N SER A 192 -4.27 3.53 -13.92
CA SER A 192 -3.70 3.35 -15.25
C SER A 192 -2.84 2.09 -15.32
N ARG A 193 -2.67 1.57 -16.54
CA ARG A 193 -1.85 0.40 -16.80
C ARG A 193 -2.29 -0.83 -16.00
N ASN A 194 -3.61 -1.01 -15.88
CA ASN A 194 -4.27 -2.22 -15.37
C ASN A 194 -4.98 -2.98 -16.52
N LYS A 195 -5.72 -4.04 -16.17
CA LYS A 195 -6.46 -4.92 -17.10
C LYS A 195 -7.99 -4.80 -16.92
N ILE A 196 -8.45 -3.59 -16.65
CA ILE A 196 -9.86 -3.29 -16.37
C ILE A 196 -10.61 -3.29 -17.70
N ALA A 197 -11.54 -4.22 -17.89
CA ALA A 197 -12.39 -4.25 -19.08
C ALA A 197 -13.63 -3.36 -18.92
N GLU A 198 -14.27 -3.43 -17.75
CA GLU A 198 -15.43 -2.60 -17.41
C GLU A 198 -15.32 -2.16 -15.95
N LEU A 199 -15.73 -0.92 -15.66
CA LEU A 199 -15.74 -0.37 -14.31
C LEU A 199 -16.93 0.55 -14.11
N THR A 200 -17.69 0.30 -13.04
CA THR A 200 -18.74 1.23 -12.60
C THR A 200 -18.16 2.28 -11.67
N LEU A 201 -18.23 3.54 -12.08
CA LEU A 201 -17.89 4.70 -11.26
C LEU A 201 -19.09 5.07 -10.38
N PRO A 202 -18.94 5.16 -9.03
CA PRO A 202 -20.05 5.40 -8.13
C PRO A 202 -20.58 6.84 -8.25
N GLU A 203 -21.82 7.07 -7.82
CA GLU A 203 -22.45 8.39 -7.82
C GLU A 203 -21.70 9.40 -6.93
N THR A 204 -21.04 8.91 -5.87
CA THR A 204 -20.23 9.72 -4.96
C THR A 204 -18.94 10.26 -5.58
N LEU A 205 -18.49 9.70 -6.71
CA LEU A 205 -17.31 10.18 -7.41
C LEU A 205 -17.68 11.45 -8.17
N THR A 206 -17.15 12.59 -7.73
CA THR A 206 -17.45 13.90 -8.32
C THR A 206 -16.32 14.42 -9.20
N GLU A 207 -15.11 13.87 -9.04
CA GLU A 207 -13.93 14.33 -9.79
C GLU A 207 -13.01 13.17 -10.17
N THR A 208 -12.76 13.03 -11.47
CA THR A 208 -11.69 12.19 -12.00
C THR A 208 -11.18 12.71 -13.34
N SER A 209 -10.16 12.05 -13.89
CA SER A 209 -9.59 12.32 -15.21
C SER A 209 -9.61 11.07 -16.07
N LEU A 210 -9.65 11.24 -17.39
CA LEU A 210 -9.73 10.12 -18.34
C LEU A 210 -8.53 9.17 -18.23
N ASN A 211 -7.33 9.68 -18.01
CA ASN A 211 -6.13 8.85 -17.96
C ASN A 211 -6.09 7.92 -16.73
N ALA A 212 -6.92 8.18 -15.71
CA ALA A 212 -6.98 7.39 -14.49
C ALA A 212 -7.31 5.92 -14.74
N PHE A 213 -7.99 5.58 -15.83
CA PHE A 213 -8.47 4.21 -16.11
C PHE A 213 -7.96 3.64 -17.44
N THR A 214 -6.86 4.20 -17.96
CA THR A 214 -6.29 3.75 -19.23
C THR A 214 -5.61 2.38 -19.11
N PRO A 215 -5.80 1.46 -20.06
CA PRO A 215 -5.26 0.10 -19.99
C PRO A 215 -3.73 0.05 -20.18
N GLN A 216 -3.12 -1.08 -19.78
CA GLN A 216 -1.67 -1.33 -19.86
C GLN A 216 -1.15 -1.53 -21.29
N ASP A 217 -1.96 -2.16 -22.13
CA ASP A 217 -1.58 -2.65 -23.45
C ASP A 217 -2.58 -2.13 -24.49
N GLU A 218 -2.06 -1.69 -25.64
CA GLU A 218 -2.88 -1.22 -26.77
C GLU A 218 -3.70 -2.35 -27.40
N ASN A 219 -3.35 -3.60 -27.12
CA ASN A 219 -4.08 -4.80 -27.51
C ASN A 219 -5.23 -5.16 -26.55
N ILE A 220 -5.36 -4.49 -25.39
CA ILE A 220 -6.50 -4.70 -24.49
C ILE A 220 -7.71 -3.96 -25.07
N THR A 221 -8.87 -4.63 -25.04
CA THR A 221 -10.17 -4.03 -25.37
C THR A 221 -10.38 -2.78 -24.52
N LYS A 222 -10.91 -1.70 -25.12
CA LYS A 222 -11.17 -0.43 -24.43
C LYS A 222 -11.74 -0.63 -23.03
N THR A 223 -11.30 0.16 -22.06
CA THR A 223 -11.94 0.19 -20.75
C THR A 223 -13.31 0.86 -20.89
N LYS A 224 -14.38 0.13 -20.58
CA LYS A 224 -15.72 0.69 -20.51
C LYS A 224 -16.00 1.24 -19.11
N LEU A 225 -16.27 2.53 -19.03
CA LEU A 225 -16.63 3.23 -17.79
C LEU A 225 -18.13 3.45 -17.75
N ILE A 226 -18.79 2.84 -16.76
CA ILE A 226 -20.21 3.08 -16.49
C ILE A 226 -20.30 4.15 -15.38
N VAL A 227 -20.69 5.36 -15.74
CA VAL A 227 -20.64 6.53 -14.85
C VAL A 227 -22.02 6.83 -14.27
N LYS A 228 -22.17 6.66 -12.95
CA LYS A 228 -23.44 6.93 -12.25
C LYS A 228 -23.68 8.40 -11.95
N ASN A 229 -22.62 9.18 -11.74
CA ASN A 229 -22.75 10.62 -11.50
C ASN A 229 -23.01 11.36 -12.83
N ALA A 230 -24.20 11.95 -12.99
CA ALA A 230 -24.61 12.58 -14.25
C ALA A 230 -23.72 13.77 -14.67
N SER A 231 -23.31 14.62 -13.73
CA SER A 231 -22.44 15.76 -14.02
C SER A 231 -21.04 15.30 -14.43
N LEU A 232 -20.51 14.28 -13.76
CA LEU A 232 -19.22 13.69 -14.12
C LEU A 232 -19.29 13.00 -15.49
N TYR A 233 -20.38 12.29 -15.78
CA TYR A 233 -20.59 11.65 -17.08
C TYR A 233 -20.47 12.66 -18.23
N GLN A 234 -21.21 13.78 -18.16
CA GLN A 234 -21.17 14.82 -19.20
C GLN A 234 -19.76 15.37 -19.38
N LYS A 235 -19.09 15.72 -18.28
CA LYS A 235 -17.70 16.20 -18.29
C LYS A 235 -16.76 15.21 -18.98
N LEU A 236 -16.81 13.93 -18.60
CA LEU A 236 -15.90 12.93 -19.16
C LEU A 236 -16.17 12.65 -20.64
N VAL A 237 -17.43 12.70 -21.09
CA VAL A 237 -17.78 12.56 -22.52
C VAL A 237 -17.22 13.71 -23.35
N GLU A 238 -17.39 14.96 -22.88
CA GLU A 238 -16.83 16.15 -23.53
C GLU A 238 -15.31 16.08 -23.63
N GLU A 239 -14.64 15.72 -22.52
CA GLU A 239 -13.19 15.54 -22.50
C GLU A 239 -12.74 14.41 -23.43
N LEU A 240 -13.48 13.30 -23.52
CA LEU A 240 -13.08 12.14 -24.31
C LEU A 240 -13.04 12.44 -25.81
N ASN A 241 -13.94 13.29 -26.31
CA ASN A 241 -14.05 13.62 -27.73
C ASN A 241 -12.81 14.30 -28.30
N VAL A 242 -12.10 15.09 -27.48
CA VAL A 242 -10.88 15.81 -27.87
C VAL A 242 -9.60 15.15 -27.34
N SER A 243 -9.75 14.03 -26.63
CA SER A 243 -8.67 13.38 -25.90
C SER A 243 -7.94 12.32 -26.74
N PRO A 244 -6.63 12.11 -26.51
CA PRO A 244 -5.89 10.98 -27.09
C PRO A 244 -6.42 9.62 -26.61
N TYR A 245 -7.27 9.57 -25.58
CA TYR A 245 -7.80 8.34 -24.99
C TYR A 245 -9.08 7.83 -25.65
N LYS A 246 -9.62 8.49 -26.70
CA LYS A 246 -10.85 8.07 -27.41
C LYS A 246 -10.84 6.62 -27.95
N ASN A 247 -9.64 6.12 -28.24
CA ASN A 247 -9.43 4.75 -28.72
C ASN A 247 -9.18 3.75 -27.59
N LYS A 248 -9.06 4.22 -26.35
CA LYS A 248 -8.74 3.41 -25.15
C LYS A 248 -9.89 3.32 -24.17
N LEU A 249 -10.86 4.24 -24.24
CA LEU A 249 -12.00 4.31 -23.33
C LEU A 249 -13.32 4.29 -24.10
N GLU A 250 -14.32 3.70 -23.47
CA GLU A 250 -15.73 3.84 -23.79
C GLU A 250 -16.42 4.38 -22.53
N ILE A 251 -17.31 5.35 -22.66
CA ILE A 251 -18.04 5.93 -21.52
C ILE A 251 -19.53 5.75 -21.77
N ALA A 252 -20.21 5.14 -20.81
CA ALA A 252 -21.65 4.95 -20.78
C ALA A 252 -22.22 5.50 -19.48
N ASN A 253 -23.49 5.88 -19.49
CA ASN A 253 -24.26 6.17 -18.28
C ASN A 253 -25.04 4.92 -17.83
N THR A 254 -25.43 4.90 -16.54
CA THR A 254 -26.50 4.02 -16.03
C THR A 254 -27.86 4.64 -16.20
#